data_AF-A0AAW5QVT4-F1
#
_entry.id   AF-A0AAW5QVT4-F1
#
_cell.length_a   1.000
_cell.length_b   1.000
_cell.length_c   1.000
_cell.angle_alpha   90.00
_cell.angle_beta   90.00
_cell.angle_gamma   90.00
#
_symmetry.space_group_name_H-M   'P 1'
#
loop_
_entity.id
_entity.type
_entity.pdbx_description
1 polymer ?
#
loop_
_entity_poly.entity_id
_entity_poly.type
_entity_poly.pdbx_seq_one_letter_code
_entity_poly.pdbx_strand_id
1 'polypeptide(L)'
;MHGVSTDRLQVSAALLTGLAEVTNASGLSYESIAGAVGLADFDPRDDEQFVNLDNFAKFLEVAAFLSADDCFGIRLGEWHFTAPAGPLAVALANAADGRTALEILSRHLSTRIDVAYAELVVESNRVVVEWGFSPLLVKRWQLADFAAASIIRLLRPIFERNWRPLAVQLVRPAPRSLDCHRRVLGRAIEFSQRTNLIAFPLDALSAAPENADPALFRLACRLLDRIQVERDRARDLITSVREEIIQALPSEDGAQLKRVARRLGISERSLQRYLSAHNTSFQQLFDETRKGLAARYLEDPGLSFSEIAYQLGFSAPSAFTRASYRWFGKKPSVVRGELRKEPTGR
;
A
#
# COMPACT_ATOMS: atom_id res chain seq x y z
N MET A 1 11.66 3.91 22.92
CA MET A 1 11.99 3.17 21.69
C MET A 1 10.76 3.19 20.79
N HIS A 2 10.67 4.14 19.86
CA HIS A 2 9.61 4.14 18.84
C HIS A 2 10.23 3.61 17.55
N GLY A 3 10.34 2.29 17.46
CA GLY A 3 10.82 1.63 16.26
C GLY A 3 9.92 1.95 15.05
N VAL A 4 10.43 1.74 13.86
CA VAL A 4 9.63 1.84 12.63
C VAL A 4 8.63 0.70 12.62
N SER A 5 7.45 1.01 13.15
CA SER A 5 6.35 0.07 13.32
C SER A 5 5.32 0.28 12.22
N THR A 6 4.70 -0.82 11.79
CA THR A 6 3.51 -0.78 10.94
C THR A 6 2.27 -0.33 11.69
N ASP A 7 2.33 -0.12 13.02
CA ASP A 7 1.21 0.32 13.85
C ASP A 7 0.54 1.62 13.34
N ARG A 8 1.30 2.44 12.61
CA ARG A 8 0.82 3.71 12.03
C ARG A 8 0.28 3.59 10.60
N LEU A 9 0.51 2.48 9.90
CA LEU A 9 -0.08 2.28 8.57
C LEU A 9 -1.56 1.95 8.71
N GLN A 10 -2.39 2.70 8.00
CA GLN A 10 -3.82 2.66 8.13
C GLN A 10 -4.52 2.29 6.83
N VAL A 11 -5.66 1.65 6.98
CA VAL A 11 -6.62 1.37 5.92
C VAL A 11 -8.00 1.65 6.46
N SER A 12 -8.86 2.27 5.66
CA SER A 12 -10.23 2.52 6.10
C SER A 12 -10.98 1.20 6.28
N ALA A 13 -11.73 1.11 7.38
CA ALA A 13 -12.61 -0.01 7.69
C ALA A 13 -13.55 -0.36 6.53
N ALA A 14 -14.01 0.63 5.76
CA ALA A 14 -14.89 0.37 4.64
C ALA A 14 -14.25 -0.37 3.45
N LEU A 15 -12.91 -0.39 3.35
CA LEU A 15 -12.22 -1.28 2.39
C LEU A 15 -12.26 -2.76 2.83
N LEU A 16 -12.61 -3.03 4.09
CA LEU A 16 -12.78 -4.37 4.64
C LEU A 16 -14.26 -4.83 4.56
N THR A 17 -15.14 -4.04 3.96
CA THR A 17 -16.52 -4.47 3.66
C THR A 17 -16.51 -5.74 2.82
N GLY A 18 -17.22 -6.78 3.25
CA GLY A 18 -17.20 -8.09 2.60
C GLY A 18 -16.18 -9.07 3.15
N LEU A 19 -15.30 -8.65 4.07
CA LEU A 19 -14.24 -9.50 4.58
C LEU A 19 -14.80 -10.74 5.29
N ALA A 20 -15.84 -10.56 6.10
CA ALA A 20 -16.50 -11.66 6.78
C ALA A 20 -17.16 -12.63 5.78
N GLU A 21 -17.88 -12.09 4.80
CA GLU A 21 -18.60 -12.87 3.80
C GLU A 21 -17.68 -13.67 2.89
N VAL A 22 -16.60 -13.06 2.37
CA VAL A 22 -15.61 -13.74 1.53
C VAL A 22 -14.87 -14.82 2.33
N THR A 23 -14.56 -14.56 3.60
CA THR A 23 -13.92 -15.54 4.49
C THR A 23 -14.82 -16.74 4.73
N ASN A 24 -16.06 -16.49 5.12
CA ASN A 24 -17.05 -17.52 5.41
C ASN A 24 -17.42 -18.33 4.16
N ALA A 25 -17.54 -17.69 2.99
CA ALA A 25 -17.75 -18.35 1.71
C ALA A 25 -16.58 -19.25 1.29
N SER A 26 -15.37 -18.97 1.81
CA SER A 26 -14.18 -19.81 1.61
C SER A 26 -14.07 -20.95 2.65
N GLY A 27 -15.10 -21.15 3.49
CA GLY A 27 -15.14 -22.21 4.50
C GLY A 27 -14.31 -21.92 5.76
N LEU A 28 -13.90 -20.67 5.96
CA LEU A 28 -13.09 -20.24 7.10
C LEU A 28 -13.94 -19.44 8.11
N SER A 29 -13.49 -19.38 9.37
CA SER A 29 -14.10 -18.55 10.41
C SER A 29 -13.50 -17.15 10.39
N TYR A 30 -14.31 -16.14 10.03
CA TYR A 30 -13.90 -14.73 10.08
C TYR A 30 -13.40 -14.34 11.47
N GLU A 31 -14.18 -14.65 12.52
CA GLU A 31 -13.89 -14.24 13.90
C GLU A 31 -12.57 -14.82 14.40
N SER A 32 -12.27 -16.08 14.03
CA SER A 32 -11.04 -16.74 14.43
C SER A 32 -9.81 -16.08 13.81
N ILE A 33 -9.86 -15.76 12.51
CA ILE A 33 -8.73 -15.12 11.82
C ILE A 33 -8.61 -13.66 12.29
N ALA A 34 -9.72 -12.92 12.36
CA ALA A 34 -9.76 -11.53 12.79
C ALA A 34 -9.22 -11.37 14.21
N GLY A 35 -9.60 -12.25 15.14
CA GLY A 35 -9.06 -12.28 16.50
C GLY A 35 -7.55 -12.53 16.53
N ALA A 36 -7.06 -13.50 15.75
CA ALA A 36 -5.64 -13.86 15.71
C ALA A 36 -4.74 -12.76 15.14
N VAL A 37 -5.23 -11.96 14.18
CA VAL A 37 -4.45 -10.88 13.56
C VAL A 37 -4.69 -9.50 14.17
N GLY A 38 -5.56 -9.38 15.17
CA GLY A 38 -5.90 -8.09 15.80
C GLY A 38 -6.77 -7.18 14.91
N LEU A 39 -7.80 -7.76 14.27
CA LEU A 39 -8.85 -7.07 13.49
C LEU A 39 -10.26 -7.39 14.02
N ALA A 40 -10.40 -7.74 15.30
CA ALA A 40 -11.70 -8.15 15.84
C ALA A 40 -12.72 -7.00 15.96
N ASP A 41 -12.25 -5.77 16.22
CA ASP A 41 -13.10 -4.65 16.62
C ASP A 41 -13.03 -3.48 15.62
N PHE A 42 -13.83 -3.56 14.54
CA PHE A 42 -14.11 -2.42 13.66
C PHE A 42 -15.50 -2.56 13.02
N ASP A 43 -16.14 -1.43 12.68
CA ASP A 43 -17.37 -1.44 11.89
C ASP A 43 -17.03 -1.20 10.42
N PRO A 44 -17.18 -2.19 9.51
CA PRO A 44 -16.93 -1.99 8.09
C PRO A 44 -17.84 -0.92 7.45
N ARG A 45 -18.93 -0.50 8.12
CA ARG A 45 -19.83 0.55 7.65
C ARG A 45 -19.40 1.95 8.09
N ASP A 46 -18.43 2.05 8.99
CA ASP A 46 -17.85 3.32 9.40
C ASP A 46 -16.74 3.73 8.42
N ASP A 47 -17.10 4.59 7.47
CA ASP A 47 -16.18 5.15 6.47
C ASP A 47 -15.09 6.05 7.09
N GLU A 48 -15.29 6.56 8.31
CA GLU A 48 -14.36 7.42 9.03
C GLU A 48 -13.38 6.61 9.89
N GLN A 49 -13.72 5.36 10.21
CA GLN A 49 -12.84 4.47 10.96
C GLN A 49 -11.67 3.97 10.09
N PHE A 50 -10.48 3.98 10.68
CA PHE A 50 -9.27 3.37 10.12
C PHE A 50 -8.75 2.27 11.05
N VAL A 51 -8.30 1.18 10.44
CA VAL A 51 -7.67 0.04 11.11
C VAL A 51 -6.23 -0.13 10.66
N ASN A 52 -5.47 -0.96 11.37
CA ASN A 52 -4.07 -1.21 11.01
C ASN A 52 -3.96 -1.97 9.68
N LEU A 53 -3.21 -1.40 8.73
CA LEU A 53 -3.02 -1.96 7.40
C LEU A 53 -2.19 -3.24 7.40
N ASP A 54 -1.19 -3.41 8.27
CA ASP A 54 -0.43 -4.67 8.36
C ASP A 54 -1.29 -5.79 8.94
N ASN A 55 -2.19 -5.50 9.88
CA ASN A 55 -3.16 -6.48 10.37
C ASN A 55 -4.12 -6.91 9.24
N PHE A 56 -4.67 -5.95 8.47
CA PHE A 56 -5.49 -6.27 7.30
C PHE A 56 -4.72 -7.11 6.27
N ALA A 57 -3.50 -6.69 5.94
CA ALA A 57 -2.66 -7.42 5.00
C ALA A 57 -2.34 -8.84 5.48
N LYS A 58 -2.05 -9.04 6.79
CA LYS A 58 -1.88 -10.36 7.40
C LYS A 58 -3.14 -11.20 7.31
N PHE A 59 -4.31 -10.62 7.55
CA PHE A 59 -5.58 -11.32 7.40
C PHE A 59 -5.71 -11.91 6.00
N LEU A 60 -5.48 -11.11 4.96
CA LEU A 60 -5.60 -11.57 3.58
C LEU A 60 -4.65 -12.74 3.27
N GLU A 61 -3.40 -12.67 3.74
CA GLU A 61 -2.43 -13.76 3.55
C GLU A 61 -2.82 -15.03 4.32
N VAL A 62 -3.27 -14.90 5.57
CA VAL A 62 -3.72 -16.04 6.39
C VAL A 62 -4.95 -16.69 5.78
N ALA A 63 -5.93 -15.90 5.35
CA ALA A 63 -7.13 -16.42 4.73
C ALA A 63 -6.82 -17.12 3.40
N ALA A 64 -5.97 -16.54 2.54
CA ALA A 64 -5.51 -17.18 1.31
C ALA A 64 -4.77 -18.49 1.58
N PHE A 65 -3.89 -18.51 2.58
CA PHE A 65 -3.14 -19.71 2.95
C PHE A 65 -4.05 -20.84 3.46
N LEU A 66 -4.95 -20.53 4.41
CA LEU A 66 -5.85 -21.53 5.03
C LEU A 66 -6.90 -22.07 4.06
N SER A 67 -7.38 -21.23 3.13
CA SER A 67 -8.33 -21.67 2.09
C SER A 67 -7.65 -22.31 0.88
N ALA A 68 -6.31 -22.38 0.85
CA ALA A 68 -5.52 -22.76 -0.32
C ALA A 68 -5.91 -21.97 -1.59
N ASP A 69 -6.26 -20.70 -1.40
CA ASP A 69 -6.81 -19.86 -2.43
C ASP A 69 -5.92 -18.65 -2.71
N ASP A 70 -5.16 -18.75 -3.80
CA ASP A 70 -4.25 -17.69 -4.20
C ASP A 70 -4.97 -16.41 -4.70
N CYS A 71 -6.31 -16.39 -4.70
CA CYS A 71 -7.17 -15.33 -5.22
C CYS A 71 -8.06 -14.64 -4.17
N PHE A 72 -7.81 -14.89 -2.88
CA PHE A 72 -8.61 -14.32 -1.80
C PHE A 72 -8.73 -12.79 -1.87
N GLY A 73 -7.60 -12.09 -2.06
CA GLY A 73 -7.55 -10.64 -2.18
C GLY A 73 -8.31 -10.12 -3.40
N ILE A 74 -8.25 -10.83 -4.53
CA ILE A 74 -9.04 -10.51 -5.72
C ILE A 74 -10.53 -10.62 -5.43
N ARG A 75 -10.98 -11.72 -4.79
CA ARG A 75 -12.40 -11.89 -4.47
C ARG A 75 -12.93 -10.83 -3.52
N LEU A 76 -12.12 -10.42 -2.55
CA LEU A 76 -12.48 -9.29 -1.70
C LEU A 76 -12.54 -7.98 -2.48
N GLY A 77 -11.58 -7.73 -3.37
CA GLY A 77 -11.59 -6.54 -4.23
C GLY A 77 -12.77 -6.52 -5.22
N GLU A 78 -13.25 -7.69 -5.61
CA GLU A 78 -14.48 -7.91 -6.38
C GLU A 78 -15.74 -7.92 -5.52
N TRP A 79 -15.64 -8.00 -4.19
CA TRP A 79 -16.81 -8.21 -3.35
C TRP A 79 -17.78 -7.03 -3.47
N HIS A 80 -19.05 -7.39 -3.61
CA HIS A 80 -20.15 -6.45 -3.77
C HIS A 80 -20.92 -6.35 -2.47
N PHE A 81 -21.08 -5.14 -1.96
CA PHE A 81 -22.38 -4.76 -1.44
C PHE A 81 -22.76 -3.37 -1.94
N THR A 82 -24.03 -3.21 -2.26
CA THR A 82 -24.72 -2.02 -2.74
C THR A 82 -24.61 -0.85 -1.77
N ALA A 83 -23.41 -0.31 -1.59
CA ALA A 83 -23.14 0.95 -0.93
C ALA A 83 -22.20 1.77 -1.83
N PRO A 84 -22.41 3.09 -1.98
CA PRO A 84 -21.44 3.92 -2.66
C PRO A 84 -20.11 3.79 -1.91
N ALA A 85 -19.06 3.39 -2.62
CA ALA A 85 -17.76 3.00 -2.08
C ALA A 85 -16.93 4.19 -1.53
N GLY A 86 -17.52 4.88 -0.55
CA GLY A 86 -17.02 6.10 0.05
C GLY A 86 -16.96 7.29 -0.92
N PRO A 87 -16.49 8.44 -0.44
CA PRO A 87 -16.41 9.67 -1.22
C PRO A 87 -15.56 9.53 -2.49
N LEU A 88 -14.55 8.64 -2.47
CA LEU A 88 -13.70 8.39 -3.62
C LEU A 88 -14.49 7.78 -4.78
N ALA A 89 -15.28 6.73 -4.53
CA ALA A 89 -16.09 6.12 -5.59
C ALA A 89 -17.14 7.08 -6.14
N VAL A 90 -17.75 7.91 -5.28
CA VAL A 90 -18.69 8.96 -5.72
C VAL A 90 -17.99 9.98 -6.63
N ALA A 91 -16.79 10.44 -6.26
CA ALA A 91 -16.02 11.36 -7.10
C ALA A 91 -15.67 10.72 -8.45
N LEU A 92 -15.22 9.46 -8.47
CA LEU A 92 -14.87 8.75 -9.70
C LEU A 92 -16.07 8.56 -10.63
N ALA A 93 -17.21 8.10 -10.09
CA ALA A 93 -18.42 7.87 -10.87
C ALA A 93 -19.05 9.15 -11.44
N ASN A 94 -18.69 10.32 -10.90
CA ASN A 94 -19.21 11.62 -11.33
C ASN A 94 -18.14 12.53 -11.95
N ALA A 95 -16.94 12.00 -12.25
CA ALA A 95 -15.89 12.75 -12.89
C ALA A 95 -16.30 13.22 -14.30
N ALA A 96 -15.77 14.37 -14.74
CA ALA A 96 -16.09 14.91 -16.07
C ALA A 96 -15.55 14.05 -17.21
N ASP A 97 -14.37 13.46 -17.02
CA ASP A 97 -13.70 12.59 -17.96
C ASP A 97 -12.75 11.60 -17.23
N GLY A 98 -12.25 10.62 -17.97
CA GLY A 98 -11.37 9.58 -17.44
C GLY A 98 -10.03 10.13 -16.98
N ARG A 99 -9.54 11.23 -17.57
CA ARG A 99 -8.38 11.97 -17.05
C ARG A 99 -8.64 12.44 -15.62
N THR A 100 -9.74 13.16 -15.41
CA THR A 100 -10.14 13.68 -14.10
C THR A 100 -10.32 12.54 -13.11
N ALA A 101 -10.95 11.44 -13.52
CA ALA A 101 -11.11 10.26 -12.67
C ALA A 101 -9.76 9.65 -12.25
N LEU A 102 -8.84 9.43 -13.19
CA LEU A 102 -7.53 8.85 -12.89
C LEU A 102 -6.67 9.78 -12.02
N GLU A 103 -6.75 11.10 -12.23
CA GLU A 103 -6.09 12.09 -11.38
C GLU A 103 -6.64 12.09 -9.96
N ILE A 104 -7.97 12.03 -9.80
CA ILE A 104 -8.64 11.91 -8.49
C ILE A 104 -8.27 10.61 -7.80
N LEU A 105 -8.25 9.49 -8.53
CA LEU A 105 -7.83 8.19 -8.01
C LEU A 105 -6.41 8.27 -7.45
N SER A 106 -5.42 8.70 -8.25
CA SER A 106 -4.02 8.75 -7.82
C SER A 106 -3.81 9.72 -6.67
N ARG A 107 -4.48 10.88 -6.68
CA ARG A 107 -4.37 11.88 -5.61
C ARG A 107 -4.97 11.44 -4.29
N HIS A 108 -6.12 10.75 -4.33
CA HIS A 108 -6.90 10.44 -3.13
C HIS A 108 -6.86 8.97 -2.73
N LEU A 109 -6.05 8.12 -3.38
CA LEU A 109 -5.87 6.72 -2.96
C LEU A 109 -5.40 6.64 -1.49
N SER A 110 -4.49 7.55 -1.10
CA SER A 110 -3.97 7.71 0.28
C SER A 110 -5.02 8.07 1.32
N THR A 111 -6.19 8.58 0.91
CA THR A 111 -7.30 8.86 1.83
C THR A 111 -7.98 7.59 2.32
N ARG A 112 -7.85 6.49 1.57
CA ARG A 112 -8.51 5.21 1.85
C ARG A 112 -7.55 4.18 2.42
N ILE A 113 -6.31 4.16 1.94
CA ILE A 113 -5.29 3.18 2.30
C ILE A 113 -3.91 3.84 2.23
N ASP A 114 -3.08 3.60 3.24
CA ASP A 114 -1.72 4.11 3.23
C ASP A 114 -0.87 3.39 2.16
N VAL A 115 -0.62 4.13 1.10
CA VAL A 115 0.34 3.81 0.05
C VAL A 115 1.61 4.61 0.29
N ALA A 116 2.75 4.04 -0.10
CA ALA A 116 4.00 4.78 -0.14
C ALA A 116 3.95 5.81 -1.28
N TYR A 117 3.42 5.44 -2.43
CA TYR A 117 3.19 6.34 -3.57
C TYR A 117 2.00 5.86 -4.41
N ALA A 118 1.37 6.80 -5.11
CA ALA A 118 0.40 6.56 -6.17
C ALA A 118 0.55 7.67 -7.21
N GLU A 119 0.84 7.32 -8.46
CA GLU A 119 1.17 8.27 -9.50
C GLU A 119 0.39 7.97 -10.78
N LEU A 120 0.00 9.03 -11.49
CA LEU A 120 -0.54 8.97 -12.83
C LEU A 120 0.58 9.34 -13.82
N VAL A 121 0.96 8.42 -14.68
CA VAL A 121 1.99 8.63 -15.70
C VAL A 121 1.34 8.58 -17.07
N VAL A 122 1.40 9.69 -17.81
CA VAL A 122 0.93 9.75 -19.20
C VAL A 122 2.14 9.54 -20.10
N GLU A 123 2.16 8.41 -20.80
CA GLU A 123 3.18 8.06 -21.78
C GLU A 123 2.69 8.36 -23.21
N SER A 124 3.57 8.20 -24.20
CA SER A 124 3.25 8.50 -25.61
C SER A 124 2.14 7.64 -26.23
N ASN A 125 1.89 6.43 -25.71
CA ASN A 125 0.94 5.47 -26.27
C ASN A 125 -0.05 4.89 -25.26
N ARG A 126 0.07 5.23 -23.97
CA ARG A 126 -0.76 4.71 -22.88
C ARG A 126 -0.75 5.66 -21.68
N VAL A 127 -1.71 5.50 -20.79
CA VAL A 127 -1.67 6.09 -19.45
C VAL A 127 -1.54 4.99 -18.41
N VAL A 128 -0.80 5.25 -17.35
CA VAL A 128 -0.46 4.29 -16.31
C VAL A 128 -0.82 4.85 -14.94
N VAL A 129 -1.52 4.06 -14.13
CA VAL A 129 -1.64 4.30 -12.69
C VAL A 129 -0.66 3.35 -12.00
N GLU A 130 0.38 3.91 -11.39
CA GLU A 130 1.39 3.18 -10.62
C GLU A 130 1.16 3.38 -9.13
N TRP A 131 1.30 2.33 -8.32
CA TRP A 131 1.24 2.44 -6.88
C TRP A 131 2.17 1.47 -6.16
N GLY A 132 2.59 1.87 -4.96
CA GLY A 132 3.41 1.05 -4.09
C GLY A 132 2.98 1.19 -2.64
N PHE A 133 3.04 0.08 -1.91
CA PHE A 133 2.83 0.06 -0.47
C PHE A 133 4.13 0.33 0.28
N SER A 134 4.01 0.66 1.57
CA SER A 134 5.19 0.79 2.43
C SER A 134 6.03 -0.48 2.38
N PRO A 135 7.34 -0.40 2.15
CA PRO A 135 8.25 -1.55 2.22
C PRO A 135 8.24 -2.29 3.57
N LEU A 136 7.66 -1.68 4.62
CA LEU A 136 7.39 -2.36 5.89
C LEU A 136 6.36 -3.51 5.74
N LEU A 137 5.49 -3.45 4.73
CA LEU A 137 4.50 -4.49 4.41
C LEU A 137 5.15 -5.60 3.60
N VAL A 138 5.96 -6.42 4.28
CA VAL A 138 6.71 -7.53 3.68
C VAL A 138 5.75 -8.65 3.22
N LYS A 139 5.89 -9.08 1.96
CA LYS A 139 5.17 -10.22 1.35
C LYS A 139 3.66 -10.20 1.56
N ARG A 140 3.03 -9.05 1.30
CA ARG A 140 1.58 -8.89 1.28
C ARG A 140 1.05 -8.92 -0.15
N TRP A 141 1.16 -10.09 -0.79
CA TRP A 141 0.76 -10.31 -2.19
C TRP A 141 -0.75 -10.18 -2.40
N GLN A 142 -1.56 -10.68 -1.47
CA GLN A 142 -3.01 -10.59 -1.51
C GLN A 142 -3.47 -9.13 -1.37
N LEU A 143 -2.70 -8.28 -0.68
CA LEU A 143 -2.97 -6.85 -0.62
C LEU A 143 -2.77 -6.16 -1.98
N ALA A 144 -1.73 -6.54 -2.72
CA ALA A 144 -1.49 -6.05 -4.08
C ALA A 144 -2.62 -6.47 -5.04
N ASP A 145 -3.04 -7.73 -4.94
CA ASP A 145 -4.17 -8.27 -5.70
C ASP A 145 -5.49 -7.56 -5.37
N PHE A 146 -5.77 -7.36 -4.07
CA PHE A 146 -6.92 -6.62 -3.58
C PHE A 146 -6.95 -5.18 -4.13
N ALA A 147 -5.82 -4.49 -4.09
CA ALA A 147 -5.70 -3.12 -4.58
C ALA A 147 -5.96 -3.05 -6.10
N ALA A 148 -5.34 -3.95 -6.88
CA ALA A 148 -5.53 -4.01 -8.32
C ALA A 148 -6.99 -4.29 -8.70
N ALA A 149 -7.61 -5.29 -8.07
CA ALA A 149 -9.02 -5.63 -8.28
C ALA A 149 -9.95 -4.47 -7.87
N SER A 150 -9.66 -3.80 -6.75
CA SER A 150 -10.43 -2.64 -6.29
C SER A 150 -10.32 -1.44 -7.22
N ILE A 151 -9.13 -1.12 -7.73
CA ILE A 151 -8.93 -0.02 -8.68
C ILE A 151 -9.71 -0.31 -9.98
N ILE A 152 -9.57 -1.50 -10.54
CA ILE A 152 -10.30 -1.90 -11.76
C ILE A 152 -11.81 -1.83 -11.53
N ARG A 153 -12.29 -2.26 -10.35
CA ARG A 153 -13.71 -2.15 -9.98
C ARG A 153 -14.18 -0.70 -9.91
N LEU A 154 -13.41 0.18 -9.27
CA LEU A 154 -13.76 1.60 -9.13
C LEU A 154 -13.81 2.33 -10.47
N LEU A 155 -12.98 1.93 -11.42
CA LEU A 155 -12.89 2.54 -12.74
C LEU A 155 -13.87 1.96 -13.76
N ARG A 156 -14.39 0.74 -13.53
CA ARG A 156 -15.31 0.07 -14.46
C ARG A 156 -16.55 0.90 -14.83
N PRO A 157 -17.20 1.67 -13.93
CA PRO A 157 -18.36 2.49 -14.29
C PRO A 157 -18.04 3.70 -15.18
N ILE A 158 -16.77 4.11 -15.24
CA ILE A 158 -16.30 5.28 -16.01
C ILE A 158 -16.03 4.88 -17.47
N PHE A 159 -15.62 3.63 -17.66
CA PHE A 159 -15.29 3.08 -18.97
C PHE A 159 -16.42 2.21 -19.50
N GLU A 160 -16.41 1.93 -20.81
CA GLU A 160 -17.44 1.11 -21.44
C GLU A 160 -17.59 -0.27 -20.78
N ARG A 161 -18.78 -0.88 -20.88
CA ARG A 161 -19.11 -2.18 -20.23
C ARG A 161 -18.11 -3.33 -20.50
N ASN A 162 -17.34 -3.26 -21.58
CA ASN A 162 -16.33 -4.26 -21.96
C ASN A 162 -14.87 -3.81 -21.78
N TRP A 163 -14.66 -2.66 -21.15
CA TRP A 163 -13.33 -2.12 -20.92
C TRP A 163 -12.45 -3.08 -20.11
N ARG A 164 -11.19 -3.22 -20.54
CA ARG A 164 -10.14 -3.96 -19.83
C ARG A 164 -8.83 -3.16 -19.85
N PRO A 165 -7.99 -3.29 -18.81
CA PRO A 165 -6.63 -2.77 -18.84
C PRO A 165 -5.83 -3.30 -20.04
N LEU A 166 -4.94 -2.49 -20.59
CA LEU A 166 -3.95 -2.92 -21.58
C LEU A 166 -2.94 -3.88 -20.95
N ALA A 167 -2.52 -3.60 -19.72
CA ALA A 167 -1.61 -4.42 -18.95
C ALA A 167 -1.81 -4.19 -17.45
N VAL A 168 -1.51 -5.21 -16.66
CA VAL A 168 -1.39 -5.10 -15.21
C VAL A 168 -0.05 -5.70 -14.80
N GLN A 169 0.75 -4.95 -14.04
CA GLN A 169 1.97 -5.48 -13.44
C GLN A 169 1.80 -5.55 -11.94
N LEU A 170 2.27 -6.63 -11.34
CA LEU A 170 2.22 -6.85 -9.91
C LEU A 170 3.60 -7.24 -9.38
N VAL A 171 3.96 -6.71 -8.21
CA VAL A 171 5.21 -7.02 -7.52
C VAL A 171 5.24 -8.48 -7.02
N ARG A 172 4.07 -9.07 -6.78
CA ARG A 172 3.95 -10.44 -6.27
C ARG A 172 4.44 -11.49 -7.28
N PRO A 173 4.94 -12.65 -6.82
CA PRO A 173 5.18 -13.81 -7.67
C PRO A 173 3.89 -14.35 -8.30
N ALA A 174 4.03 -15.03 -9.44
CA ALA A 174 2.91 -15.67 -10.10
C ALA A 174 2.22 -16.70 -9.16
N PRO A 175 0.87 -16.66 -9.03
CA PRO A 175 0.12 -17.66 -8.29
C PRO A 175 0.12 -19.02 -9.01
N ARG A 176 -0.36 -20.07 -8.32
CA ARG A 176 -0.44 -21.42 -8.87
C ARG A 176 -1.38 -21.52 -10.08
N SER A 177 -2.51 -20.82 -10.02
CA SER A 177 -3.43 -20.63 -11.15
C SER A 177 -3.59 -19.15 -11.45
N LEU A 178 -3.64 -18.81 -12.74
CA LEU A 178 -3.84 -17.46 -13.23
C LEU A 178 -5.29 -17.18 -13.63
N ASP A 179 -6.19 -18.16 -13.54
CA ASP A 179 -7.53 -18.06 -14.15
C ASP A 179 -8.35 -16.93 -13.53
N CYS A 180 -8.34 -16.85 -12.21
CA CYS A 180 -9.03 -15.81 -11.47
C CYS A 180 -8.38 -14.43 -11.69
N HIS A 181 -7.05 -14.30 -11.64
CA HIS A 181 -6.34 -13.07 -12.02
C HIS A 181 -6.74 -12.61 -13.43
N ARG A 182 -6.75 -13.52 -14.40
CA ARG A 182 -7.08 -13.21 -15.80
C ARG A 182 -8.53 -12.78 -16.00
N ARG A 183 -9.46 -13.39 -15.28
CA ARG A 183 -10.89 -13.06 -15.32
C ARG A 183 -11.15 -11.62 -14.86
N VAL A 184 -10.45 -11.19 -13.82
CA VAL A 184 -10.72 -9.92 -13.13
C VAL A 184 -9.83 -8.80 -13.64
N LEU A 185 -8.52 -9.04 -13.68
CA LEU A 185 -7.52 -8.02 -13.99
C LEU A 185 -7.21 -7.91 -15.49
N GLY A 186 -7.63 -8.90 -16.30
CA GLY A 186 -7.39 -8.94 -17.75
C GLY A 186 -6.33 -9.97 -18.16
N ARG A 187 -6.11 -10.16 -19.47
CA ARG A 187 -5.24 -11.25 -19.95
C ARG A 187 -3.74 -10.92 -19.92
N ALA A 188 -3.40 -9.64 -20.03
CA ALA A 188 -2.03 -9.14 -20.06
C ALA A 188 -1.56 -8.80 -18.64
N ILE A 189 -1.31 -9.82 -17.82
CA ILE A 189 -0.82 -9.65 -16.45
C ILE A 189 0.61 -10.16 -16.37
N GLU A 190 1.48 -9.35 -15.78
CA GLU A 190 2.87 -9.69 -15.50
C GLU A 190 3.13 -9.68 -13.99
N PHE A 191 3.85 -10.69 -13.54
CA PHE A 191 4.19 -10.89 -12.13
C PHE A 191 5.68 -10.66 -11.89
N SER A 192 6.08 -10.58 -10.62
CA SER A 192 7.47 -10.34 -10.21
C SER A 192 8.06 -9.06 -10.80
N GLN A 193 7.23 -8.03 -10.97
CA GLN A 193 7.65 -6.73 -11.46
C GLN A 193 8.15 -5.83 -10.32
N ARG A 194 8.77 -4.71 -10.65
CA ARG A 194 9.33 -3.78 -9.64
C ARG A 194 8.26 -2.95 -8.94
N THR A 195 7.18 -2.63 -9.64
CA THR A 195 6.09 -1.75 -9.17
C THR A 195 4.74 -2.41 -9.50
N ASN A 196 3.68 -1.97 -8.83
CA ASN A 196 2.34 -2.34 -9.25
C ASN A 196 1.82 -1.26 -10.20
N LEU A 197 1.26 -1.65 -11.33
CA LEU A 197 0.65 -0.71 -12.24
C LEU A 197 -0.53 -1.30 -13.00
N ILE A 198 -1.41 -0.42 -13.44
CA ILE A 198 -2.48 -0.71 -14.40
C ILE A 198 -2.29 0.26 -15.56
N ALA A 199 -2.16 -0.28 -16.77
CA ALA A 199 -2.04 0.50 -18.00
C ALA A 199 -3.38 0.57 -18.74
N PHE A 200 -3.69 1.74 -19.28
CA PHE A 200 -4.91 2.06 -19.99
C PHE A 200 -4.56 2.64 -21.38
N PRO A 201 -5.42 2.46 -22.39
CA PRO A 201 -5.27 3.15 -23.66
C PRO A 201 -5.44 4.67 -23.48
N LEU A 202 -4.86 5.48 -24.37
CA LEU A 202 -4.93 6.94 -24.25
C LEU A 202 -6.35 7.50 -24.40
N ASP A 203 -7.20 6.84 -25.17
CA ASP A 203 -8.63 7.22 -25.33
C ASP A 203 -9.41 7.11 -24.02
N ALA A 204 -8.95 6.30 -23.06
CA ALA A 204 -9.51 6.24 -21.70
C ALA A 204 -9.51 7.63 -21.02
N LEU A 205 -8.57 8.51 -21.36
CA LEU A 205 -8.51 9.86 -20.79
C LEU A 205 -9.72 10.73 -21.18
N SER A 206 -10.38 10.41 -22.29
CA SER A 206 -11.55 11.15 -22.82
C SER A 206 -12.88 10.44 -22.54
N ALA A 207 -12.86 9.25 -21.91
CA ALA A 207 -14.08 8.54 -21.56
C ALA A 207 -14.87 9.33 -20.51
N ALA A 208 -16.19 9.37 -20.60
CA ALA A 208 -17.04 10.08 -19.64
C ALA A 208 -18.07 9.12 -19.02
N PRO A 209 -18.30 9.15 -17.70
CA PRO A 209 -19.40 8.40 -17.10
C PRO A 209 -20.75 8.85 -17.65
N GLU A 210 -21.63 7.90 -17.99
CA GLU A 210 -22.93 8.19 -18.63
C GLU A 210 -23.83 9.13 -17.80
N ASN A 211 -23.77 9.05 -16.47
CA ASN A 211 -24.67 9.75 -15.55
C ASN A 211 -23.91 10.66 -14.57
N ALA A 212 -22.81 11.28 -15.01
CA ALA A 212 -22.00 12.14 -14.15
C ALA A 212 -22.79 13.39 -13.69
N ASP A 213 -22.85 13.61 -12.38
CA ASP A 213 -23.38 14.83 -11.76
C ASP A 213 -22.23 15.72 -11.24
N PRO A 214 -21.96 16.87 -11.88
CA PRO A 214 -20.91 17.80 -11.44
C PRO A 214 -21.09 18.33 -10.02
N ALA A 215 -22.32 18.39 -9.49
CA ALA A 215 -22.57 18.81 -8.12
C ALA A 215 -22.15 17.73 -7.11
N LEU A 216 -22.47 16.46 -7.40
CA LEU A 216 -22.00 15.32 -6.58
C LEU A 216 -20.49 15.18 -6.65
N PHE A 217 -19.88 15.37 -7.83
CA PHE A 217 -18.42 15.40 -7.99
C PHE A 217 -17.77 16.44 -7.06
N ARG A 218 -18.22 17.70 -7.12
CA ARG A 218 -17.67 18.77 -6.27
C ARG A 218 -17.87 18.49 -4.78
N LEU A 219 -19.02 17.93 -4.39
CA LEU A 219 -19.27 17.57 -2.99
C LEU A 219 -18.31 16.49 -2.51
N ALA A 220 -18.13 15.43 -3.32
CA ALA A 220 -17.24 14.33 -3.03
C ALA A 220 -15.77 14.78 -2.95
N CYS A 221 -15.30 15.62 -3.88
CA CYS A 221 -13.96 16.20 -3.83
C CYS A 221 -13.72 17.00 -2.53
N ARG A 222 -14.66 17.85 -2.12
CA ARG A 222 -14.53 18.60 -0.85
C ARG A 222 -14.40 17.69 0.37
N LEU A 223 -15.13 16.57 0.38
CA LEU A 223 -15.05 15.60 1.46
C LEU A 223 -13.71 14.85 1.43
N LEU A 224 -13.22 14.47 0.26
CA LEU A 224 -11.89 13.87 0.08
C LEU A 224 -10.77 14.81 0.52
N ASP A 225 -10.83 16.09 0.17
CA ASP A 225 -9.86 17.10 0.60
C ASP A 225 -9.87 17.25 2.12
N ARG A 226 -11.06 17.26 2.74
CA ARG A 226 -11.20 17.31 4.20
C ARG A 226 -10.58 16.09 4.88
N ILE A 227 -10.89 14.88 4.39
CA ILE A 227 -10.31 13.63 4.91
C ILE A 227 -8.78 13.67 4.77
N GLN A 228 -8.26 14.11 3.63
CA GLN A 228 -6.82 14.23 3.41
C GLN A 228 -6.19 15.20 4.44
N VAL A 229 -6.78 16.37 4.65
CA VAL A 229 -6.30 17.34 5.65
C VAL A 229 -6.34 16.77 7.07
N GLU A 230 -7.40 16.05 7.45
CA GLU A 230 -7.51 15.42 8.76
C GLU A 230 -6.46 14.31 8.94
N ARG A 231 -6.23 13.49 7.90
CA ARG A 231 -5.16 12.48 7.89
C ARG A 231 -3.77 13.11 7.97
N ASP A 232 -3.52 14.19 7.23
CA ASP A 232 -2.24 14.90 7.26
C ASP A 232 -1.98 15.56 8.62
N ARG A 233 -3.03 16.07 9.28
CA ARG A 233 -2.95 16.61 10.65
C ARG A 233 -2.71 15.54 11.69
N ALA A 234 -3.34 14.37 11.54
CA ALA A 234 -3.14 13.22 12.41
C ALA A 234 -1.76 12.58 12.18
N ARG A 235 -1.16 12.78 11.00
CA ARG A 235 0.18 12.29 10.67
C ARG A 235 1.24 13.17 11.31
N ASP A 236 1.85 12.64 12.37
CA ASP A 236 3.06 13.20 12.98
C ASP A 236 4.15 13.37 11.92
N LEU A 237 4.76 14.56 11.82
CA LEU A 237 5.79 14.90 10.83
C LEU A 237 6.98 13.94 10.90
N ILE A 238 7.30 13.35 12.06
CA ILE A 238 8.33 12.31 12.18
C ILE A 238 7.97 11.08 11.33
N THR A 239 6.69 10.71 11.28
CA THR A 239 6.19 9.61 10.44
C THR A 239 6.41 9.93 8.97
N SER A 240 5.99 11.12 8.54
CA SER A 240 6.17 11.55 7.15
C SER A 240 7.65 11.57 6.75
N VAL A 241 8.53 12.01 7.65
CA VAL A 241 9.99 11.96 7.42
C VAL A 241 10.48 10.52 7.28
N ARG A 242 10.01 9.58 8.10
CA ARG A 242 10.38 8.16 7.99
C ARG A 242 9.89 7.54 6.69
N GLU A 243 8.64 7.80 6.29
CA GLU A 243 8.09 7.33 5.02
C GLU A 243 8.89 7.83 3.82
N GLU A 244 9.22 9.12 3.83
CA GLU A 244 10.06 9.74 2.81
C GLU A 244 11.49 9.17 2.78
N ILE A 245 12.03 8.81 3.95
CA ILE A 245 13.29 8.07 4.03
C ILE A 245 13.14 6.71 3.36
N ILE A 246 12.12 5.93 3.75
CA ILE A 246 11.89 4.57 3.23
C ILE A 246 11.78 4.59 1.70
N GLN A 247 10.98 5.52 1.16
CA GLN A 247 10.81 5.76 -0.27
C GLN A 247 12.12 6.01 -1.01
N ALA A 248 13.03 6.76 -0.39
CA ALA A 248 14.28 7.17 -1.01
C ALA A 248 15.42 6.16 -0.81
N LEU A 249 15.27 5.13 0.04
CA LEU A 249 16.32 4.13 0.29
C LEU A 249 16.77 3.38 -0.97
N PRO A 250 15.88 2.89 -1.87
CA PRO A 250 16.30 2.17 -3.07
C PRO A 250 16.89 3.08 -4.17
N SER A 251 16.80 4.41 -4.01
CA SER A 251 17.26 5.37 -5.02
C SER A 251 18.77 5.63 -4.92
N GLU A 252 19.42 5.90 -6.06
CA GLU A 252 20.87 6.16 -6.11
C GLU A 252 21.30 7.36 -5.25
N ASP A 253 20.44 8.39 -5.16
CA ASP A 253 20.69 9.59 -4.35
C ASP A 253 20.50 9.38 -2.84
N GLY A 254 19.82 8.29 -2.45
CA GLY A 254 19.42 7.99 -1.08
C GLY A 254 18.45 8.99 -0.45
N ALA A 255 18.15 8.80 0.83
CA ALA A 255 17.34 9.75 1.60
C ALA A 255 18.21 10.88 2.15
N GLN A 256 18.26 12.01 1.44
CA GLN A 256 18.92 13.23 1.91
C GLN A 256 17.92 14.18 2.57
N LEU A 257 18.35 14.90 3.62
CA LEU A 257 17.52 15.87 4.33
C LEU A 257 16.84 16.87 3.37
N LYS A 258 17.61 17.43 2.44
CA LYS A 258 17.12 18.36 1.41
C LYS A 258 16.00 17.77 0.56
N ARG A 259 16.15 16.51 0.13
CA ARG A 259 15.16 15.81 -0.69
C ARG A 259 13.86 15.59 0.09
N VAL A 260 13.99 15.12 1.33
CA VAL A 260 12.84 14.87 2.22
C VAL A 260 12.13 16.17 2.57
N ALA A 261 12.85 17.23 2.96
CA ALA A 261 12.28 18.54 3.25
C ALA A 261 11.50 19.10 2.05
N ARG A 262 12.06 18.99 0.84
CA ARG A 262 11.40 19.41 -0.40
C ARG A 262 10.11 18.64 -0.67
N ARG A 263 10.10 17.31 -0.48
CA ARG A 263 8.88 16.49 -0.68
C ARG A 263 7.80 16.81 0.36
N LEU A 264 8.20 17.15 1.58
CA LEU A 264 7.31 17.58 2.66
C LEU A 264 6.89 19.06 2.56
N GLY A 265 7.33 19.80 1.54
CA GLY A 265 6.97 21.22 1.35
C GLY A 265 7.51 22.19 2.40
N ILE A 266 8.58 21.83 3.12
CA ILE A 266 9.18 22.65 4.18
C ILE A 266 10.69 22.88 3.97
N SER A 267 11.24 23.93 4.59
CA SER A 267 12.70 24.16 4.54
C SER A 267 13.47 23.14 5.36
N GLU A 268 14.73 22.86 4.98
CA GLU A 268 15.64 22.00 5.76
C GLU A 268 15.77 22.46 7.22
N ARG A 269 15.87 23.78 7.43
CA ARG A 269 15.95 24.40 8.76
C ARG A 269 14.68 24.18 9.58
N SER A 270 13.51 24.28 8.96
CA SER A 270 12.23 24.01 9.62
C SER A 270 12.12 22.55 10.05
N LEU A 271 12.53 21.63 9.17
CA LEU A 271 12.53 20.20 9.44
C LEU A 271 13.50 19.86 10.58
N GLN A 272 14.75 20.33 10.52
CA GLN A 272 15.74 20.12 11.59
C GLN A 272 15.24 20.65 12.93
N ARG A 273 14.69 21.88 12.97
CA ARG A 273 14.14 22.47 14.19
C ARG A 273 13.01 21.63 14.78
N TYR A 274 12.10 21.13 13.95
CA TYR A 274 11.02 20.26 14.40
C TYR A 274 11.56 18.96 15.00
N LEU A 275 12.49 18.30 14.31
CA LEU A 275 13.09 17.05 14.77
C LEU A 275 13.82 17.23 16.11
N SER A 276 14.61 18.31 16.24
CA SER A 276 15.31 18.63 17.49
C SER A 276 14.33 18.93 18.64
N ALA A 277 13.22 19.61 18.38
CA ALA A 277 12.17 19.83 19.38
C ALA A 277 11.52 18.53 19.88
N HIS A 278 11.58 17.47 19.06
CA HIS A 278 11.12 16.12 19.42
C HIS A 278 12.26 15.18 19.83
N ASN A 279 13.40 15.74 20.25
CA ASN A 279 14.58 14.98 20.71
C ASN A 279 15.10 13.94 19.71
N THR A 280 14.99 14.24 18.41
CA THR A 280 15.51 13.39 17.34
C THR A 280 16.23 14.22 16.27
N SER A 281 16.78 13.55 15.27
CA SER A 281 17.47 14.16 14.13
C SER A 281 17.21 13.34 12.88
N PHE A 282 17.41 13.95 11.71
CA PHE A 282 17.23 13.24 10.44
C PHE A 282 18.12 11.99 10.36
N GLN A 283 19.37 12.08 10.82
CA GLN A 283 20.29 10.95 10.83
C GLN A 283 19.84 9.84 11.78
N GLN A 284 19.34 10.18 12.98
CA GLN A 284 18.78 9.19 13.90
C GLN A 284 17.55 8.51 13.31
N LEU A 285 16.61 9.28 12.74
CA LEU A 285 15.44 8.71 12.05
C LEU A 285 15.86 7.83 10.87
N PHE A 286 16.86 8.22 10.10
CA PHE A 286 17.39 7.44 8.99
C PHE A 286 17.97 6.10 9.46
N ASP A 287 18.83 6.10 10.47
CA ASP A 287 19.43 4.89 11.02
C ASP A 287 18.39 3.98 11.71
N GLU A 288 17.45 4.55 12.49
CA GLU A 288 16.33 3.82 13.10
C GLU A 288 15.43 3.17 12.05
N THR A 289 15.16 3.88 10.95
CA THR A 289 14.32 3.40 9.85
C THR A 289 14.93 2.21 9.15
N ARG A 290 16.23 2.29 8.81
CA ARG A 290 16.92 1.16 8.20
C ARG A 290 17.04 -0.01 9.16
N LYS A 291 17.25 0.24 10.45
CA LYS A 291 17.27 -0.81 11.48
C LYS A 291 15.92 -1.53 11.60
N GLY A 292 14.82 -0.77 11.64
CA GLY A 292 13.46 -1.34 11.71
C GLY A 292 13.12 -2.18 10.48
N LEU A 293 13.39 -1.64 9.27
CA LEU A 293 13.23 -2.39 8.02
C LEU A 293 14.11 -3.65 7.98
N ALA A 294 15.36 -3.55 8.41
CA ALA A 294 16.27 -4.70 8.46
C ALA A 294 15.73 -5.82 9.35
N ALA A 295 15.18 -5.50 10.52
CA ALA A 295 14.57 -6.50 11.40
C ALA A 295 13.42 -7.24 10.68
N ARG A 296 12.50 -6.50 10.05
CA ARG A 296 11.38 -7.09 9.29
C ARG A 296 11.83 -7.91 8.09
N TYR A 297 12.78 -7.43 7.31
CA TYR A 297 13.31 -8.18 6.17
C TYR A 297 14.08 -9.44 6.59
N LEU A 298 14.65 -9.45 7.81
CA LEU A 298 15.36 -10.62 8.33
C LEU A 298 14.41 -11.72 8.80
N GLU A 299 13.19 -11.40 9.20
CA GLU A 299 12.13 -12.38 9.50
C GLU A 299 11.77 -13.23 8.28
N ASP A 300 11.92 -12.66 7.08
CA ASP A 300 11.60 -13.35 5.83
C ASP A 300 12.77 -14.23 5.34
N PRO A 301 12.61 -15.58 5.31
CA PRO A 301 13.64 -16.49 4.81
C PRO A 301 13.82 -16.43 3.29
N GLY A 302 12.84 -15.91 2.55
CA GLY A 302 12.90 -15.81 1.09
C GLY A 302 13.70 -14.63 0.56
N LEU A 303 14.05 -13.66 1.42
CA LEU A 303 14.92 -12.55 1.02
C LEU A 303 16.39 -12.90 1.26
N SER A 304 17.20 -12.84 0.20
CA SER A 304 18.65 -12.96 0.30
C SER A 304 19.25 -11.74 1.00
N PHE A 305 20.40 -11.89 1.67
CA PHE A 305 21.07 -10.74 2.30
C PHE A 305 21.51 -9.67 1.30
N SER A 306 21.74 -10.06 0.03
CA SER A 306 22.02 -9.11 -1.03
C SER A 306 20.81 -8.25 -1.38
N GLU A 307 19.63 -8.85 -1.52
CA GLU A 307 18.38 -8.11 -1.77
C GLU A 307 18.05 -7.19 -0.61
N ILE A 308 18.21 -7.66 0.63
CA ILE A 308 18.02 -6.83 1.83
C ILE A 308 18.97 -5.64 1.84
N ALA A 309 20.25 -5.86 1.51
CA ALA A 309 21.22 -4.78 1.43
C ALA A 309 20.80 -3.73 0.40
N TYR A 310 20.39 -4.16 -0.79
CA TYR A 310 19.93 -3.28 -1.86
C TYR A 310 18.68 -2.48 -1.47
N GLN A 311 17.65 -3.14 -0.93
CA GLN A 311 16.42 -2.46 -0.50
C GLN A 311 16.63 -1.46 0.63
N LEU A 312 17.64 -1.69 1.46
CA LEU A 312 18.04 -0.76 2.52
C LEU A 312 19.00 0.35 2.03
N GLY A 313 19.27 0.45 0.73
CA GLY A 313 20.15 1.45 0.14
C GLY A 313 21.64 1.27 0.50
N PHE A 314 22.09 0.04 0.72
CA PHE A 314 23.52 -0.26 0.87
C PHE A 314 24.16 -0.52 -0.49
N SER A 315 25.35 0.02 -0.70
CA SER A 315 26.15 -0.20 -1.92
C SER A 315 26.66 -1.64 -2.06
N ALA A 316 26.72 -2.41 -0.96
CA ALA A 316 27.16 -3.79 -0.97
C ALA A 316 26.61 -4.59 0.23
N PRO A 317 26.46 -5.92 0.12
CA PRO A 317 26.07 -6.79 1.24
C PRO A 317 27.02 -6.72 2.45
N SER A 318 28.31 -6.42 2.22
CA SER A 318 29.30 -6.22 3.28
C SER A 318 29.00 -4.98 4.13
N ALA A 319 28.46 -3.92 3.53
CA ALA A 319 28.04 -2.71 4.24
C ALA A 319 26.81 -2.99 5.13
N PHE A 320 25.84 -3.76 4.63
CA PHE A 320 24.71 -4.22 5.44
C PHE A 320 25.18 -5.11 6.61
N THR A 321 26.15 -5.99 6.40
CA THR A 321 26.70 -6.84 7.47
C THR A 321 27.31 -6.00 8.60
N ARG A 322 28.10 -4.96 8.28
CA ARG A 322 28.64 -4.02 9.28
C ARG A 322 27.52 -3.27 10.02
N ALA A 323 26.49 -2.84 9.30
CA ALA A 323 25.34 -2.18 9.90
C ALA A 323 24.56 -3.11 10.85
N SER A 324 24.35 -4.38 10.47
CA SER A 324 23.74 -5.39 11.33
C SER A 324 24.50 -5.59 12.64
N TYR A 325 25.84 -5.61 12.61
CA TYR A 325 26.64 -5.64 13.83
C TYR A 325 26.43 -4.40 14.70
N ARG A 326 26.44 -3.21 14.09
CA ARG A 326 26.20 -1.95 14.81
C ARG A 326 24.80 -1.89 15.44
N TRP A 327 23.79 -2.42 14.74
CA TRP A 327 22.39 -2.31 15.15
C TRP A 327 21.93 -3.41 16.10
N PHE A 328 22.36 -4.65 15.87
CA PHE A 328 21.88 -5.86 16.54
C PHE A 328 22.99 -6.62 17.30
N GLY A 329 24.24 -6.16 17.22
CA GLY A 329 25.40 -6.82 17.83
C GLY A 329 25.85 -8.10 17.12
N LYS A 330 25.19 -8.50 16.04
CA LYS A 330 25.36 -9.83 15.40
C LYS A 330 25.31 -9.75 13.87
N LYS A 331 25.82 -10.80 13.21
CA LYS A 331 25.69 -10.96 11.74
C LYS A 331 24.22 -11.14 11.33
N PRO A 332 23.82 -10.71 10.13
CA PRO A 332 22.44 -10.88 9.63
C PRO A 332 21.92 -12.32 9.74
N SER A 333 22.77 -13.31 9.45
CA SER A 333 22.41 -14.74 9.53
C SER A 333 22.07 -15.22 10.95
N VAL A 334 22.74 -14.68 11.96
CA VAL A 334 22.49 -15.02 13.37
C VAL A 334 21.19 -14.37 13.82
N VAL A 335 20.98 -13.08 13.52
CA VAL A 335 19.74 -12.36 13.84
C VAL A 335 18.53 -13.06 13.22
N ARG A 336 18.60 -13.42 11.92
CA ARG A 336 17.56 -14.21 11.26
C ARG A 336 17.34 -15.56 11.94
N GLY A 337 18.40 -16.24 12.35
CA GLY A 337 18.29 -17.53 13.05
C GLY A 337 17.58 -17.41 14.39
N GLU A 338 17.74 -16.30 15.10
CA GLU A 338 17.11 -16.02 16.39
C GLU A 338 15.63 -15.63 16.24
N LEU A 339 15.31 -14.75 15.28
CA LEU A 339 13.94 -14.37 14.94
C LEU A 339 13.07 -15.57 14.53
N ARG A 340 13.68 -16.64 14.02
CA ARG A 340 13.00 -17.90 13.68
C ARG A 340 12.82 -18.85 14.87
N LYS A 341 13.61 -18.68 15.94
CA LYS A 341 13.56 -19.52 17.13
C LYS A 341 12.60 -18.97 18.19
N GLU A 342 12.31 -17.68 18.17
CA GLU A 342 11.18 -17.12 18.90
C GLU A 342 9.89 -17.56 18.20
N PRO A 343 9.08 -18.47 18.80
CA PRO A 343 7.75 -18.69 18.30
C PRO A 343 6.98 -17.38 18.54
N THR A 344 6.31 -16.87 17.52
CA THR A 344 5.23 -15.90 17.70
C THR A 344 4.19 -16.56 18.62
N GLY A 345 4.33 -16.34 19.92
CA GLY A 345 3.71 -17.18 20.93
C GLY A 345 3.75 -16.50 22.29
N ARG A 346 2.84 -15.54 22.46
CA ARG A 346 1.97 -15.42 23.63
C ARG A 346 0.82 -14.45 23.33
#